data_AF-A0AAV6GI59-F1
#
_entry.id   AF-A0AAV6GI59-F1
#
_cell.length_a   1.000
_cell.length_b   1.000
_cell.length_c   1.000
_cell.angle_alpha   90.00
_cell.angle_beta   90.00
_cell.angle_gamma   90.00
#
_symmetry.space_group_name_H-M   'P 1'
#
loop_
_entity.id
_entity.type
_entity.pdbx_description
1 polymer ?
#
loop_
_entity_poly.entity_id
_entity_poly.type
_entity_poly.pdbx_seq_one_letter_code
_entity_poly.pdbx_strand_id
1 'polypeptide(L)'
;MIGLKRRKSYTYLEVDKQSNKVANALRTYASLKEGDTVALFLGNEPCYAWTWLGLAKLGCPVALLNYNIRAKSLLHCFSCSGAKVLIAAAELRSAVEDVLPVLKEQGISVYLLSDEKGTTDGISCISEAISQAPETPIPRSLRANVGIRSIALYIYTSGTTGLPKAALVTHERVWAASFVQAMSGVTSTDVFYINLPLYHSAGFLIGLAGSIERGITVVLRRKFSASQFWEDCRKHDVTVMQYIGETLRYLCNTPQKDNEKNHKVRIAIGNGVRTDVWNEFLQRFGNIYVRELYAATEGNVGFINYTTKVGVVGRVNFLHKRIFPYSLIKFDADKEEPVRNAEGLCVKAAKGETGLLVGRITKHSPFVGYAGNKQQTEKKRLQDVFVKGDLYFNSGDLLKIDHHNFVYFQDRVGDTFRWKGENVATTEVADILSTVDCIDEANVYGVKVPGHEGRIGMAAITLQEGKEFDCVDTCRHVANYLPVYARPRFIRIQSCLEMTGTFKMKKVKLVEEGFDPGVIQDDLYFLHLEEKKYVPLTSQIYDSILAREIKL
;
A
#
# COMPACT_ATOMS: atom_id res chain seq x y z
N MET A 1 9.13 -23.09 -1.43
CA MET A 1 9.34 -21.74 -1.99
C MET A 1 10.24 -21.82 -3.21
N ILE A 2 9.81 -21.26 -4.34
CA ILE A 2 10.55 -21.22 -5.61
C ILE A 2 11.00 -19.78 -5.85
N GLY A 3 12.30 -19.54 -5.90
CA GLY A 3 12.89 -18.24 -6.23
C GLY A 3 13.21 -18.15 -7.72
N LEU A 4 12.50 -17.29 -8.46
CA LEU A 4 12.57 -17.26 -9.93
C LEU A 4 13.93 -16.81 -10.49
N LYS A 5 14.65 -15.90 -9.81
CA LYS A 5 15.95 -15.38 -10.27
C LYS A 5 17.03 -16.45 -10.32
N ARG A 6 17.09 -17.33 -9.30
CA ARG A 6 18.12 -18.39 -9.20
C ARG A 6 17.62 -19.75 -9.69
N ARG A 7 16.36 -19.86 -10.12
CA ARG A 7 15.66 -21.13 -10.47
C ARG A 7 15.84 -22.23 -9.40
N LYS A 8 15.88 -21.85 -8.13
CA LYS A 8 16.01 -22.78 -6.99
C LYS A 8 14.69 -22.92 -6.27
N SER A 9 14.32 -24.16 -5.98
CA SER A 9 13.26 -24.52 -5.05
C SER A 9 13.85 -24.85 -3.69
N TYR A 10 13.11 -24.50 -2.64
CA TYR A 10 13.42 -24.83 -1.26
C TYR A 10 12.17 -25.43 -0.62
N THR A 11 12.31 -26.60 -0.02
CA THR A 11 11.32 -27.26 0.83
C THR A 11 11.16 -26.52 2.16
N TYR A 12 10.07 -26.77 2.87
CA TYR A 12 9.87 -26.22 4.23
C TYR A 12 10.99 -26.65 5.19
N LEU A 13 11.47 -27.88 5.09
CA LEU A 13 12.56 -28.39 5.90
C LEU A 13 13.87 -27.65 5.64
N GLU A 14 14.20 -27.38 4.37
CA GLU A 14 15.39 -26.59 4.01
C GLU A 14 15.27 -25.15 4.52
N VAL A 15 14.10 -24.51 4.37
CA VAL A 15 13.87 -23.16 4.92
C VAL A 15 14.01 -23.15 6.44
N ASP A 16 13.51 -24.17 7.14
CA ASP A 16 13.65 -24.29 8.60
C ASP A 16 15.14 -24.41 9.01
N LYS A 17 15.89 -25.30 8.34
CA LYS A 17 17.33 -25.46 8.54
C LYS A 17 18.10 -24.18 8.29
N GLN A 18 17.83 -23.48 7.18
CA GLN A 18 18.45 -22.19 6.87
C GLN A 18 18.13 -21.13 7.93
N SER A 19 16.90 -21.11 8.44
CA SER A 19 16.53 -20.17 9.50
C SER A 19 17.19 -20.50 10.85
N ASN A 20 17.46 -21.78 11.14
CA ASN A 20 18.27 -22.18 12.30
C ASN A 20 19.72 -21.70 12.15
N LYS A 21 20.31 -21.87 10.96
CA LYS A 21 21.65 -21.34 10.65
C LYS A 21 21.72 -19.84 10.87
N VAL A 22 20.76 -19.09 10.33
CA VAL A 22 20.68 -17.64 10.54
C VAL A 22 20.58 -17.28 12.02
N ALA A 23 19.70 -17.95 12.78
CA ALA A 23 19.53 -17.68 14.20
C ALA A 23 20.82 -17.96 14.99
N ASN A 24 21.49 -19.09 14.75
CA ASN A 24 22.75 -19.44 15.41
C ASN A 24 23.87 -18.46 15.05
N ALA A 25 24.00 -18.08 13.78
CA ALA A 25 25.01 -17.13 13.34
C ALA A 25 24.78 -15.75 13.96
N LEU A 26 23.57 -15.20 13.87
CA LEU A 26 23.27 -13.86 14.39
C LEU A 26 23.38 -13.76 15.91
N ARG A 27 23.02 -14.83 16.63
CA ARG A 27 23.23 -14.90 18.09
C ARG A 27 24.71 -14.80 18.46
N THR A 28 25.58 -15.47 17.71
CA THR A 28 27.02 -15.55 18.04
C THR A 28 27.80 -14.34 17.50
N TYR A 29 27.60 -14.00 16.23
CA TYR A 29 28.38 -12.98 15.52
C TYR A 29 27.84 -11.57 15.70
N ALA A 30 26.52 -11.41 15.82
CA ALA A 30 25.87 -10.12 16.05
C ALA A 30 25.40 -9.94 17.51
N SER A 31 25.65 -10.93 18.38
CA SER A 31 25.27 -10.90 19.79
C SER A 31 23.79 -10.59 20.06
N LEU A 32 22.91 -10.90 19.09
CA LEU A 32 21.48 -10.59 19.19
C LEU A 32 20.80 -11.41 20.28
N LYS A 33 19.90 -10.74 21.01
CA LYS A 33 19.08 -11.32 22.07
C LYS A 33 17.60 -11.01 21.84
N GLU A 34 16.76 -11.68 22.60
CA GLU A 34 15.32 -11.39 22.67
C GLU A 34 15.08 -9.89 22.88
N GLY A 35 14.17 -9.32 22.09
CA GLY A 35 13.81 -7.90 22.16
C GLY A 35 14.71 -6.95 21.37
N ASP A 36 15.88 -7.38 20.90
CA ASP A 36 16.71 -6.55 20.02
C ASP A 36 16.03 -6.36 18.66
N THR A 37 15.90 -5.11 18.21
CA THR A 37 15.31 -4.79 16.90
C THR A 37 16.37 -4.86 15.80
N VAL A 38 16.02 -5.54 14.70
CA VAL A 38 16.87 -5.67 13.51
C VAL A 38 16.18 -5.10 12.29
N ALA A 39 16.88 -4.30 11.50
CA ALA A 39 16.39 -3.81 10.23
C ALA A 39 16.82 -4.72 9.07
N LEU A 40 15.85 -5.17 8.26
CA LEU A 40 16.11 -5.91 7.02
C LEU A 40 15.95 -4.99 5.82
N PHE A 41 17.03 -4.84 5.07
CA PHE A 41 17.08 -4.11 3.81
C PHE A 41 17.35 -5.10 2.67
N LEU A 42 16.29 -5.83 2.28
CA LEU A 42 16.37 -6.96 1.36
C LEU A 42 15.33 -6.81 0.24
N GLY A 43 15.70 -7.25 -0.96
CA GLY A 43 14.74 -7.47 -2.05
C GLY A 43 13.96 -8.78 -1.88
N ASN A 44 13.00 -9.01 -2.78
CA ASN A 44 12.28 -10.28 -2.87
C ASN A 44 13.21 -11.42 -3.31
N GLU A 45 13.85 -12.08 -2.35
CA GLU A 45 14.62 -13.30 -2.53
C GLU A 45 14.25 -14.32 -1.45
N PRO A 46 14.41 -15.64 -1.68
CA PRO A 46 14.08 -16.65 -0.68
C PRO A 46 14.78 -16.44 0.68
N CYS A 47 15.96 -15.83 0.69
CA CYS A 47 16.69 -15.50 1.92
C CYS A 47 15.99 -14.51 2.83
N TYR A 48 15.04 -13.73 2.30
CA TYR A 48 14.17 -12.91 3.13
C TYR A 48 13.43 -13.76 4.16
N ALA A 49 12.86 -14.89 3.72
CA ALA A 49 12.00 -15.72 4.55
C ALA A 49 12.76 -16.39 5.69
N TRP A 50 13.87 -17.07 5.40
CA TRP A 50 14.64 -17.73 6.47
C TRP A 50 15.43 -16.74 7.35
N THR A 51 15.80 -15.56 6.83
CA THR A 51 16.39 -14.52 7.66
C THR A 51 15.38 -13.99 8.68
N TRP A 52 14.16 -13.68 8.25
CA TRP A 52 13.07 -13.29 9.15
C TRP A 52 12.73 -14.40 10.16
N LEU A 53 12.58 -15.65 9.71
CA LEU A 53 12.28 -16.77 10.61
C LEU A 53 13.41 -16.99 11.63
N GLY A 54 14.67 -16.79 11.25
CA GLY A 54 15.81 -16.87 12.17
C GLY A 54 15.74 -15.80 13.26
N LEU A 55 15.43 -14.56 12.89
CA LEU A 55 15.21 -13.46 13.83
C LEU A 55 14.00 -13.71 14.74
N ALA A 56 12.90 -14.23 14.19
CA ALA A 56 11.72 -14.60 14.97
C ALA A 56 12.03 -15.73 15.98
N LYS A 57 12.91 -16.70 15.61
CA LYS A 57 13.40 -17.73 16.54
C LYS A 57 14.26 -17.14 17.66
N LEU A 58 14.93 -16.01 17.45
CA LEU A 58 15.66 -15.27 18.50
C LEU A 58 14.75 -14.37 19.34
N GLY A 59 13.50 -14.16 18.94
CA GLY A 59 12.61 -13.20 19.59
C GLY A 59 12.94 -11.74 19.26
N CYS A 60 13.59 -11.50 18.12
CA CYS A 60 13.96 -10.17 17.65
C CYS A 60 12.85 -9.60 16.75
N PRO A 61 12.22 -8.45 17.09
CA PRO A 61 11.34 -7.75 16.17
C PRO A 61 12.10 -7.22 14.95
N VAL A 62 11.42 -7.17 13.80
CA VAL A 62 12.09 -6.90 12.52
C VAL A 62 11.51 -5.67 11.83
N ALA A 63 12.36 -4.68 11.52
CA ALA A 63 11.99 -3.54 10.71
C ALA A 63 12.19 -3.82 9.22
N LEU A 64 11.11 -3.82 8.45
CA LEU A 64 11.13 -4.18 7.04
C LEU A 64 11.35 -2.95 6.17
N LEU A 65 12.60 -2.70 5.76
CA LEU A 65 12.97 -1.51 5.01
C LEU A 65 12.69 -1.68 3.51
N ASN A 66 12.14 -0.64 2.89
CA ASN A 66 11.91 -0.58 1.45
C ASN A 66 13.24 -0.48 0.70
N TYR A 67 13.64 -1.53 -0.04
CA TYR A 67 14.93 -1.59 -0.76
C TYR A 67 15.17 -0.48 -1.80
N ASN A 68 14.18 0.35 -2.14
CA ASN A 68 14.33 1.48 -3.07
C ASN A 68 14.69 2.80 -2.37
N ILE A 69 14.56 2.91 -1.05
CA ILE A 69 14.86 4.16 -0.32
C ILE A 69 16.37 4.37 -0.22
N ARG A 70 16.80 5.63 -0.18
CA ARG A 70 18.21 6.03 -0.16
C ARG A 70 18.46 7.15 0.86
N ALA A 71 19.73 7.34 1.22
CA ALA A 71 20.22 8.49 1.97
C ALA A 71 19.33 8.85 3.19
N LYS A 72 18.89 10.10 3.29
CA LYS A 72 18.08 10.62 4.41
C LYS A 72 16.81 9.81 4.68
N SER A 73 16.16 9.29 3.64
CA SER A 73 14.95 8.47 3.79
C SER A 73 15.26 7.11 4.40
N LEU A 74 16.39 6.50 4.01
CA LEU A 74 16.87 5.24 4.58
C LEU A 74 17.21 5.42 6.06
N LEU A 75 17.99 6.46 6.40
CA LEU A 75 18.33 6.80 7.78
C LEU A 75 17.10 7.05 8.65
N HIS A 76 16.13 7.82 8.13
CA HIS A 76 14.88 8.09 8.83
C HIS A 76 14.15 6.78 9.15
N CYS A 77 13.92 5.94 8.14
CA CYS A 77 13.21 4.68 8.32
C CYS A 77 13.93 3.78 9.34
N PHE A 78 15.24 3.61 9.19
CA PHE A 78 16.06 2.84 10.13
C PHE A 78 15.88 3.33 11.57
N SER A 79 16.07 4.64 11.78
CA SER A 79 16.01 5.27 13.10
C SER A 79 14.64 5.15 13.78
N CYS A 80 13.54 5.19 13.01
CA CYS A 80 12.19 5.08 13.57
C CYS A 80 11.92 3.76 14.32
N SER A 81 12.62 2.69 13.95
CA SER A 81 12.41 1.37 14.55
C SER A 81 13.21 1.15 15.84
N GLY A 82 14.22 1.97 16.11
CA GLY A 82 15.19 1.73 17.19
C GLY A 82 16.10 0.52 16.94
N ALA A 83 16.23 0.08 15.68
CA ALA A 83 17.11 -1.02 15.32
C ALA A 83 18.58 -0.73 15.67
N LYS A 84 19.30 -1.75 16.13
CA LYS A 84 20.75 -1.69 16.42
C LYS A 84 21.60 -2.44 15.39
N VAL A 85 20.95 -3.24 14.56
CA VAL A 85 21.57 -4.06 13.52
C VAL A 85 20.86 -3.83 12.20
N LEU A 86 21.63 -3.59 11.14
CA LEU A 86 21.16 -3.54 9.76
C LEU A 86 21.69 -4.77 9.01
N ILE A 87 20.79 -5.59 8.48
CA ILE A 87 21.14 -6.68 7.56
C ILE A 87 20.66 -6.29 6.15
N ALA A 88 21.59 -6.18 5.21
CA ALA A 88 21.32 -5.74 3.86
C ALA A 88 21.76 -6.77 2.80
N ALA A 89 21.08 -6.76 1.66
CA ALA A 89 21.46 -7.59 0.52
C ALA A 89 22.74 -7.04 -0.13
N ALA A 90 23.58 -7.92 -0.68
CA ALA A 90 24.85 -7.52 -1.32
C ALA A 90 24.66 -6.42 -2.38
N GLU A 91 23.61 -6.51 -3.19
CA GLU A 91 23.32 -5.51 -4.25
C GLU A 91 22.90 -4.12 -3.72
N LEU A 92 22.67 -3.98 -2.40
CA LEU A 92 22.29 -2.71 -1.77
C LEU A 92 23.46 -2.06 -1.05
N ARG A 93 24.70 -2.58 -1.19
CA ARG A 93 25.92 -2.04 -0.58
C ARG A 93 26.05 -0.52 -0.75
N SER A 94 25.97 0.00 -1.97
CA SER A 94 26.12 1.44 -2.23
C SER A 94 25.13 2.29 -1.44
N ALA A 95 23.86 1.86 -1.35
CA ALA A 95 22.85 2.56 -0.57
C ALA A 95 23.13 2.55 0.95
N VAL A 96 23.81 1.51 1.43
CA VAL A 96 24.26 1.39 2.83
C VAL A 96 25.48 2.28 3.07
N GLU A 97 26.42 2.33 2.12
CA GLU A 97 27.61 3.18 2.20
C GLU A 97 27.25 4.67 2.28
N ASP A 98 26.20 5.11 1.56
CA ASP A 98 25.68 6.49 1.63
C ASP A 98 25.29 6.93 3.06
N VAL A 99 24.91 5.98 3.92
CA VAL A 99 24.39 6.25 5.27
C VAL A 99 25.33 5.72 6.37
N LEU A 100 26.37 4.98 5.99
CA LEU A 100 27.29 4.31 6.89
C LEU A 100 27.98 5.24 7.91
N PRO A 101 28.40 6.47 7.57
CA PRO A 101 29.04 7.36 8.54
C PRO A 101 28.16 7.62 9.77
N VAL A 102 26.87 7.86 9.55
CA VAL A 102 25.89 8.10 10.62
C VAL A 102 25.60 6.82 11.40
N LEU A 103 25.49 5.68 10.69
CA LEU A 103 25.29 4.37 11.35
C LEU A 103 26.47 4.00 12.25
N LYS A 104 27.71 4.27 11.82
CA LYS A 104 28.93 4.08 12.62
C LYS A 104 28.95 4.94 13.86
N GLU A 105 28.66 6.24 13.72
CA GLU A 105 28.60 7.18 14.85
C GLU A 105 27.59 6.73 15.90
N GLN A 106 26.47 6.13 15.47
CA GLN A 106 25.44 5.58 16.35
C GLN A 106 25.75 4.17 16.89
N GLY A 107 26.91 3.59 16.58
CA GLY A 107 27.30 2.26 17.03
C GLY A 107 26.46 1.12 16.41
N ILE A 108 25.87 1.35 15.25
CA ILE A 108 25.03 0.36 14.55
C ILE A 108 25.91 -0.69 13.88
N SER A 109 25.58 -1.97 14.08
CA SER A 109 26.25 -3.07 13.40
C SER A 109 25.64 -3.30 12.02
N VAL A 110 26.46 -3.28 10.97
CA VAL A 110 26.01 -3.43 9.58
C VAL A 110 26.53 -4.73 8.99
N TYR A 111 25.62 -5.58 8.53
CA TYR A 111 25.92 -6.86 7.91
C TYR A 111 25.39 -6.96 6.48
N LEU A 112 26.25 -7.41 5.55
CA LEU A 112 25.84 -7.77 4.20
C LEU A 112 25.67 -9.29 4.06
N LEU A 113 24.59 -9.68 3.37
CA LEU A 113 24.39 -11.03 2.85
C LEU A 113 25.19 -11.20 1.54
N SER A 114 26.51 -11.25 1.66
CA SER A 114 27.45 -11.48 0.55
C SER A 114 28.46 -12.57 0.92
N ASP A 115 28.81 -13.40 -0.05
CA ASP A 115 29.92 -14.37 0.05
C ASP A 115 31.28 -13.70 -0.24
N GLU A 116 31.27 -12.51 -0.84
CA GLU A 116 32.48 -11.71 -1.05
C GLU A 116 32.87 -11.04 0.26
N LYS A 117 34.12 -11.24 0.70
CA LYS A 117 34.68 -10.51 1.85
C LYS A 117 34.71 -9.01 1.51
N GLY A 118 33.87 -8.24 2.20
CA GLY A 118 33.81 -6.80 2.03
C GLY A 118 35.08 -6.13 2.54
N THR A 119 35.59 -5.15 1.80
CA THR A 119 36.74 -4.31 2.16
C THR A 119 36.34 -2.99 2.82
N THR A 120 35.04 -2.66 2.87
CA THR A 120 34.54 -1.41 3.45
C THR A 120 34.55 -1.48 4.98
N ASP A 121 35.41 -0.69 5.62
CA ASP A 121 35.44 -0.54 7.07
C ASP A 121 34.05 -0.23 7.63
N GLY A 122 33.64 -0.93 8.69
CA GLY A 122 32.32 -0.85 9.33
C GLY A 122 31.18 -1.61 8.65
N ILE A 123 31.44 -2.33 7.56
CA ILE A 123 30.49 -3.29 6.99
C ILE A 123 31.08 -4.69 7.10
N SER A 124 30.40 -5.58 7.81
CA SER A 124 30.79 -7.00 7.92
C SER A 124 29.98 -7.86 6.96
N CYS A 125 30.55 -8.95 6.44
CA CYS A 125 29.78 -9.96 5.70
C CYS A 125 29.39 -11.10 6.64
N ILE A 126 28.14 -11.58 6.56
CA ILE A 126 27.63 -12.61 7.48
C ILE A 126 27.25 -13.93 6.79
N SER A 127 27.29 -14.00 5.45
CA SER A 127 26.91 -15.22 4.72
C SER A 127 27.79 -16.43 5.04
N GLU A 128 29.10 -16.23 5.24
CA GLU A 128 30.03 -17.31 5.61
C GLU A 128 29.68 -17.87 7.00
N ALA A 129 29.48 -16.97 7.98
CA ALA A 129 29.05 -17.32 9.33
C ALA A 129 27.71 -18.07 9.34
N ILE A 130 26.74 -17.63 8.53
CA ILE A 130 25.46 -18.33 8.36
C ILE A 130 25.70 -19.72 7.76
N SER A 131 26.52 -19.84 6.73
CA SER A 131 26.74 -21.12 6.03
C SER A 131 27.38 -22.17 6.94
N GLN A 132 28.32 -21.75 7.80
CA GLN A 132 29.04 -22.59 8.77
C GLN A 132 28.27 -22.85 10.07
N ALA A 133 27.21 -22.07 10.35
CA ALA A 133 26.44 -22.23 11.58
C ALA A 133 25.67 -23.57 11.62
N PRO A 134 25.38 -24.09 12.83
CA PRO A 134 24.58 -25.30 13.01
C PRO A 134 23.16 -25.16 12.44
N GLU A 135 22.66 -26.24 11.85
CA GLU A 135 21.25 -26.38 11.43
C GLU A 135 20.30 -26.71 12.59
N THR A 136 20.85 -26.97 13.78
CA THR A 136 20.10 -27.34 14.97
C THR A 136 19.22 -26.19 15.46
N PRO A 137 17.94 -26.46 15.82
CA PRO A 137 17.05 -25.44 16.38
C PRO A 137 17.64 -24.78 17.62
N ILE A 138 17.45 -23.46 17.75
CA ILE A 138 17.83 -22.74 18.96
C ILE A 138 16.81 -22.96 20.10
N PRO A 139 17.26 -23.03 21.37
CA PRO A 139 16.38 -23.25 22.51
C PRO A 139 15.26 -22.21 22.60
N ARG A 140 14.02 -22.65 22.86
CA ARG A 140 12.87 -21.75 23.04
C ARG A 140 13.03 -20.82 24.25
N SER A 141 13.81 -21.22 25.25
CA SER A 141 14.13 -20.40 26.43
C SER A 141 14.81 -19.07 26.08
N LEU A 142 15.46 -18.97 24.91
CA LEU A 142 16.06 -17.72 24.43
C LEU A 142 15.05 -16.65 24.03
N ARG A 143 13.77 -17.00 23.89
CA ARG A 143 12.66 -16.11 23.53
C ARG A 143 11.44 -16.30 24.42
N ALA A 144 11.66 -16.64 25.69
CA ALA A 144 10.61 -17.06 26.62
C ALA A 144 9.64 -15.93 26.99
N ASN A 145 10.05 -14.66 26.84
CA ASN A 145 9.26 -13.49 27.17
C ASN A 145 8.50 -12.92 25.95
N VAL A 146 8.73 -13.45 24.75
CA VAL A 146 7.94 -13.11 23.56
C VAL A 146 6.53 -13.70 23.68
N GLY A 147 5.55 -12.82 23.91
CA GLY A 147 4.13 -13.14 23.90
C GLY A 147 3.43 -12.73 22.60
N ILE A 148 2.15 -13.09 22.47
CA ILE A 148 1.34 -12.77 21.29
C ILE A 148 1.21 -11.24 21.05
N ARG A 149 1.33 -10.44 22.10
CA ARG A 149 1.28 -8.96 22.03
C ARG A 149 2.65 -8.30 21.87
N SER A 150 3.74 -9.05 21.90
CA SER A 150 5.06 -8.51 21.59
C SER A 150 5.09 -8.03 20.14
N ILE A 151 5.88 -6.98 19.89
CA ILE A 151 6.11 -6.49 18.53
C ILE A 151 6.84 -7.58 17.75
N ALA A 152 6.34 -7.87 16.55
CA ALA A 152 6.96 -8.81 15.62
C ALA A 152 7.65 -8.05 14.48
N LEU A 153 6.99 -7.00 13.97
CA LEU A 153 7.45 -6.27 12.79
C LEU A 153 7.23 -4.76 12.92
N TYR A 154 8.10 -4.00 12.26
CA TYR A 154 7.87 -2.61 11.91
C TYR A 154 7.67 -2.54 10.39
N ILE A 155 6.47 -2.15 9.96
CA ILE A 155 6.13 -2.00 8.54
C ILE A 155 5.90 -0.51 8.25
N TYR A 156 6.57 0.02 7.24
CA TYR A 156 6.54 1.45 6.95
C TYR A 156 5.36 1.80 6.07
N THR A 157 4.58 2.79 6.50
CA THR A 157 3.48 3.36 5.72
C THR A 157 3.83 4.77 5.25
N SER A 158 3.30 5.17 4.09
CA SER A 158 3.48 6.53 3.57
C SER A 158 2.90 7.55 4.56
N GLY A 159 3.73 8.50 4.99
CA GLY A 159 3.31 9.58 5.86
C GLY A 159 2.69 10.74 5.09
N THR A 160 1.65 11.35 5.64
CA THR A 160 1.08 12.63 5.17
C THR A 160 2.10 13.78 5.16
N THR A 161 3.19 13.66 5.93
CA THR A 161 4.30 14.62 6.02
C THR A 161 5.47 14.28 5.08
N GLY A 162 5.29 13.37 4.12
CA GLY A 162 6.30 12.97 3.14
C GLY A 162 7.24 11.84 3.57
N LEU A 163 7.62 11.74 4.85
CA LEU A 163 8.49 10.67 5.36
C LEU A 163 7.70 9.44 5.86
N PRO A 164 8.18 8.20 5.61
CA PRO A 164 7.48 6.98 6.02
C PRO A 164 7.43 6.79 7.55
N LYS A 165 6.30 6.26 8.05
CA LYS A 165 6.08 6.00 9.49
C LYS A 165 6.13 4.51 9.77
N ALA A 166 6.82 4.08 10.82
CA ALA A 166 6.91 2.68 11.22
C ALA A 166 5.66 2.24 12.00
N ALA A 167 4.72 1.55 11.35
CA ALA A 167 3.58 0.93 12.02
C ALA A 167 4.02 -0.30 12.82
N LEU A 168 3.57 -0.36 14.07
CA LEU A 168 3.86 -1.45 15.00
C LEU A 168 2.93 -2.65 14.73
N VAL A 169 3.50 -3.79 14.35
CA VAL A 169 2.76 -5.02 14.08
C VAL A 169 3.16 -6.09 15.10
N THR A 170 2.19 -6.54 15.90
CA THR A 170 2.40 -7.59 16.92
C THR A 170 2.36 -8.99 16.32
N HIS A 171 2.83 -10.00 17.07
CA HIS A 171 2.65 -11.41 16.69
C HIS A 171 1.18 -11.78 16.48
N GLU A 172 0.26 -11.25 17.29
CA GLU A 172 -1.18 -11.39 17.14
C GLU A 172 -1.65 -10.97 15.75
N ARG A 173 -1.16 -9.85 15.24
CA ARG A 173 -1.53 -9.34 13.92
C ARG A 173 -0.92 -10.15 12.80
N VAL A 174 0.33 -10.63 12.95
CA VAL A 174 0.93 -11.55 11.98
C VAL A 174 0.11 -12.84 11.87
N TRP A 175 -0.25 -13.41 13.03
CA TRP A 175 -1.08 -14.61 13.12
C TRP A 175 -2.50 -14.40 12.58
N ALA A 176 -3.16 -13.30 12.92
CA ALA A 176 -4.49 -13.00 12.39
C ALA A 176 -4.46 -12.81 10.87
N ALA A 177 -3.46 -12.11 10.34
CA ALA A 177 -3.34 -11.85 8.91
C ALA A 177 -2.98 -13.10 8.10
N SER A 178 -2.31 -14.10 8.68
CA SER A 178 -1.99 -15.34 7.95
C SER A 178 -3.24 -16.12 7.54
N PHE A 179 -4.36 -15.97 8.26
CA PHE A 179 -5.63 -16.61 7.89
C PHE A 179 -6.37 -15.94 6.73
N VAL A 180 -5.91 -14.79 6.20
CA VAL A 180 -6.57 -14.11 5.07
C VAL A 180 -6.66 -15.02 3.84
N GLN A 181 -5.60 -15.76 3.54
CA GLN A 181 -5.63 -16.74 2.45
C GLN A 181 -6.71 -17.82 2.68
N ALA A 182 -6.86 -18.27 3.92
CA ALA A 182 -7.90 -19.24 4.28
C ALA A 182 -9.31 -18.71 4.09
N MET A 183 -9.56 -17.50 4.56
CA MET A 183 -10.86 -16.84 4.39
C MET A 183 -11.18 -16.55 2.91
N SER A 184 -10.16 -16.44 2.06
CA SER A 184 -10.31 -16.26 0.59
C SER A 184 -10.61 -17.56 -0.18
N GLY A 185 -10.53 -18.73 0.47
CA GLY A 185 -10.74 -20.04 -0.17
C GLY A 185 -9.49 -20.65 -0.81
N VAL A 186 -8.30 -20.20 -0.39
CA VAL A 186 -7.04 -20.89 -0.69
C VAL A 186 -7.04 -22.24 0.06
N THR A 187 -6.16 -23.17 -0.29
CA THR A 187 -5.97 -24.49 0.30
C THR A 187 -4.49 -24.88 0.25
N SER A 188 -4.08 -25.95 0.94
CA SER A 188 -2.68 -26.40 0.93
C SER A 188 -2.20 -26.94 -0.42
N THR A 189 -3.10 -27.28 -1.35
CA THR A 189 -2.77 -27.76 -2.69
C THR A 189 -2.54 -26.63 -3.70
N ASP A 190 -2.72 -25.38 -3.28
CA ASP A 190 -2.51 -24.22 -4.16
C ASP A 190 -1.03 -23.89 -4.36
N VAL A 191 -0.77 -23.12 -5.41
CA VAL A 191 0.51 -22.46 -5.67
C VAL A 191 0.28 -20.95 -5.67
N PHE A 192 0.88 -20.27 -4.70
CA PHE A 192 0.69 -18.84 -4.47
C PHE A 192 1.80 -18.02 -5.11
N TYR A 193 1.44 -17.05 -5.94
CA TYR A 193 2.38 -16.18 -6.62
C TYR A 193 2.53 -14.82 -5.91
N ILE A 194 3.73 -14.58 -5.37
CA ILE A 194 4.10 -13.32 -4.74
C ILE A 194 4.95 -12.50 -5.71
N ASN A 195 4.35 -11.46 -6.26
CA ASN A 195 4.99 -10.45 -7.10
C ASN A 195 5.08 -9.08 -6.41
N LEU A 196 4.55 -8.95 -5.20
CA LEU A 196 4.57 -7.73 -4.39
C LEU A 196 5.76 -7.72 -3.41
N PRO A 197 6.24 -6.54 -2.98
CA PRO A 197 7.40 -6.46 -2.10
C PRO A 197 7.16 -7.07 -0.71
N LEU A 198 8.10 -7.90 -0.26
CA LEU A 198 8.08 -8.53 1.07
C LEU A 198 8.35 -7.54 2.22
N TYR A 199 8.80 -6.31 1.94
CA TYR A 199 8.89 -5.29 2.99
C TYR A 199 7.54 -4.64 3.31
N HIS A 200 6.50 -4.88 2.50
CA HIS A 200 5.18 -4.31 2.66
C HIS A 200 4.19 -5.36 3.20
N SER A 201 3.16 -4.90 3.92
CA SER A 201 2.16 -5.78 4.58
C SER A 201 1.45 -6.72 3.61
N ALA A 202 1.13 -6.26 2.39
CA ALA A 202 0.53 -7.10 1.36
C ALA A 202 1.41 -8.32 1.03
N GLY A 203 2.64 -8.10 0.55
CA GLY A 203 3.55 -9.20 0.19
C GLY A 203 3.94 -10.06 1.40
N PHE A 204 4.14 -9.43 2.56
CA PHE A 204 4.61 -10.13 3.75
C PHE A 204 3.50 -10.86 4.52
N LEU A 205 2.49 -10.15 5.00
CA LEU A 205 1.47 -10.71 5.89
C LEU A 205 0.49 -11.60 5.11
N ILE A 206 -0.06 -11.09 4.00
CA ILE A 206 -1.04 -11.82 3.20
C ILE A 206 -0.34 -12.86 2.32
N GLY A 207 0.77 -12.48 1.68
CA GLY A 207 1.52 -13.38 0.80
C GLY A 207 2.34 -14.41 1.57
N LEU A 208 3.45 -14.00 2.16
CA LEU A 208 4.43 -14.92 2.75
C LEU A 208 3.92 -15.63 4.02
N ALA A 209 3.45 -14.87 5.02
CA ALA A 209 3.02 -15.43 6.30
C ALA A 209 1.77 -16.33 6.13
N GLY A 210 0.80 -15.92 5.30
CA GLY A 210 -0.35 -16.75 4.95
C GLY A 210 0.04 -18.07 4.27
N SER A 211 1.03 -18.02 3.37
CA SER A 211 1.50 -19.24 2.70
C SER A 211 2.20 -20.20 3.66
N ILE A 212 3.00 -19.67 4.61
CA ILE A 212 3.68 -20.47 5.64
C ILE A 212 2.66 -21.15 6.56
N GLU A 213 1.63 -20.44 7.00
CA GLU A 213 0.59 -20.99 7.89
C GLU A 213 -0.11 -22.21 7.28
N ARG A 214 -0.25 -22.25 5.95
CA ARG A 214 -0.96 -23.32 5.24
C ARG A 214 -0.08 -24.36 4.57
N GLY A 215 1.24 -24.24 4.67
CA GLY A 215 2.18 -25.14 4.01
C GLY A 215 2.16 -25.03 2.48
N ILE A 216 1.77 -23.87 1.93
CA ILE A 216 1.56 -23.66 0.49
C ILE A 216 2.88 -23.46 -0.26
N THR A 217 2.92 -23.86 -1.52
CA THR A 217 4.05 -23.54 -2.41
C THR A 217 4.00 -22.08 -2.82
N VAL A 218 5.03 -21.31 -2.45
CA VAL A 218 5.21 -19.92 -2.89
C VAL A 218 6.11 -19.85 -4.12
N VAL A 219 5.64 -19.21 -5.18
CA VAL A 219 6.46 -18.73 -6.31
C VAL A 219 6.76 -17.25 -6.07
N LEU A 220 8.01 -16.94 -5.75
CA LEU A 220 8.45 -15.58 -5.40
C LEU A 220 9.14 -14.92 -6.58
N ARG A 221 8.53 -13.84 -7.09
CA ARG A 221 9.14 -12.98 -8.10
C ARG A 221 9.83 -11.79 -7.45
N ARG A 222 11.02 -11.46 -7.96
CA ARG A 222 11.83 -10.35 -7.44
C ARG A 222 11.21 -8.98 -7.67
N LYS A 223 10.62 -8.78 -8.85
CA LYS A 223 9.92 -7.56 -9.28
C LYS A 223 8.77 -7.94 -10.20
N PHE A 224 7.64 -7.26 -10.07
CA PHE A 224 6.52 -7.40 -11.01
C PHE A 224 6.95 -7.15 -12.45
N SER A 225 6.33 -7.85 -13.39
CA SER A 225 6.52 -7.68 -14.83
C SER A 225 5.25 -8.16 -15.53
N ALA A 226 4.52 -7.23 -16.13
CA ALA A 226 3.26 -7.53 -16.81
C ALA A 226 3.47 -8.53 -17.97
N SER A 227 4.52 -8.33 -18.77
CA SER A 227 4.82 -9.18 -19.94
C SER A 227 5.18 -10.62 -19.61
N GLN A 228 5.68 -10.90 -18.40
CA GLN A 228 6.09 -12.24 -17.96
C GLN A 228 5.12 -12.86 -16.94
N PHE A 229 4.13 -12.11 -16.47
CA PHE A 229 3.24 -12.52 -15.39
C PHE A 229 2.53 -13.85 -15.71
N TRP A 230 1.88 -13.91 -16.87
CA TRP A 230 1.12 -15.09 -17.27
C TRP A 230 2.01 -16.26 -17.68
N GLU A 231 3.21 -15.99 -18.20
CA GLU A 231 4.22 -17.03 -18.48
C GLU A 231 4.72 -17.69 -17.19
N ASP A 232 5.00 -16.91 -16.15
CA ASP A 232 5.31 -17.45 -14.83
C ASP A 232 4.15 -18.30 -14.29
N CYS A 233 2.92 -17.81 -14.42
CA CYS A 233 1.73 -18.50 -13.92
C CYS A 233 1.55 -19.86 -14.59
N ARG A 234 1.74 -19.94 -15.91
CA ARG A 234 1.73 -21.20 -16.66
C ARG A 234 2.87 -22.12 -16.24
N LYS A 235 4.10 -21.60 -16.26
CA LYS A 235 5.31 -22.40 -16.01
C LYS A 235 5.34 -23.04 -14.62
N HIS A 236 4.74 -22.38 -13.64
CA HIS A 236 4.76 -22.82 -12.25
C HIS A 236 3.39 -23.26 -11.74
N ASP A 237 2.41 -23.49 -12.63
CA ASP A 237 1.07 -23.95 -12.28
C ASP A 237 0.41 -23.11 -11.17
N VAL A 238 0.59 -21.78 -11.22
CA VAL A 238 0.06 -20.85 -10.23
C VAL A 238 -1.46 -20.95 -10.20
N THR A 239 -2.02 -21.11 -9.00
CA THR A 239 -3.48 -21.17 -8.78
C THR A 239 -4.00 -19.94 -8.04
N VAL A 240 -3.15 -19.25 -7.28
CA VAL A 240 -3.53 -18.05 -6.53
C VAL A 240 -2.53 -16.94 -6.83
N MET A 241 -3.02 -15.80 -7.30
CA MET A 241 -2.20 -14.61 -7.49
C MET A 241 -2.49 -13.56 -6.43
N GLN A 242 -1.46 -12.81 -6.08
CA GLN A 242 -1.60 -11.56 -5.34
C GLN A 242 -1.66 -10.37 -6.29
N TYR A 243 -2.48 -9.37 -5.97
CA TYR A 243 -2.51 -8.12 -6.72
C TYR A 243 -2.64 -6.89 -5.80
N ILE A 244 -2.29 -5.75 -6.37
CA ILE A 244 -2.87 -4.44 -6.04
C ILE A 244 -3.57 -3.94 -7.31
N GLY A 245 -4.54 -3.03 -7.20
CA GLY A 245 -5.35 -2.60 -8.36
C GLY A 245 -4.53 -2.28 -9.61
N GLU A 246 -3.41 -1.58 -9.42
CA GLU A 246 -2.49 -1.21 -10.50
C GLU A 246 -1.86 -2.41 -11.22
N THR A 247 -1.58 -3.50 -10.48
CA THR A 247 -1.10 -4.74 -11.08
C THR A 247 -2.13 -5.30 -12.07
N LEU A 248 -3.42 -5.26 -11.73
CA LEU A 248 -4.47 -5.74 -12.63
C LEU A 248 -4.62 -4.82 -13.84
N ARG A 249 -4.53 -3.50 -13.66
CA ARG A 249 -4.53 -2.53 -14.76
C ARG A 249 -3.38 -2.78 -15.73
N TYR A 250 -2.15 -2.91 -15.23
CA TYR A 250 -1.00 -3.21 -16.08
C TYR A 250 -1.15 -4.52 -16.87
N LEU A 251 -1.80 -5.55 -16.29
CA LEU A 251 -2.11 -6.78 -17.03
C LEU A 251 -3.14 -6.52 -18.14
N CYS A 252 -4.20 -5.78 -17.84
CA CYS A 252 -5.22 -5.37 -18.80
C CYS A 252 -4.71 -4.39 -19.87
N ASN A 253 -3.55 -3.75 -19.68
CA ASN A 253 -2.93 -2.90 -20.69
C ASN A 253 -1.86 -3.63 -21.51
N THR A 254 -1.59 -4.91 -21.25
CA THR A 254 -0.69 -5.70 -22.10
C THR A 254 -1.33 -6.04 -23.45
N PRO A 255 -0.55 -6.17 -24.54
CA PRO A 255 -1.07 -6.62 -25.84
C PRO A 255 -1.80 -7.95 -25.72
N GLN A 256 -2.97 -8.04 -26.37
CA GLN A 256 -3.80 -9.24 -26.32
C GLN A 256 -3.08 -10.46 -26.92
N LYS A 257 -3.23 -11.62 -26.27
CA LYS A 257 -2.71 -12.91 -26.73
C LYS A 257 -3.79 -14.00 -26.68
N ASP A 258 -3.76 -14.93 -27.63
CA ASP A 258 -4.74 -16.03 -27.71
C ASP A 258 -4.73 -16.95 -26.48
N ASN A 259 -3.60 -17.01 -25.75
CA ASN A 259 -3.41 -17.89 -24.60
C ASN A 259 -3.67 -17.21 -23.24
N GLU A 260 -4.37 -16.07 -23.20
CA GLU A 260 -4.59 -15.30 -21.97
C GLU A 260 -5.35 -16.05 -20.89
N LYS A 261 -6.26 -16.95 -21.28
CA LYS A 261 -7.04 -17.79 -20.36
C LYS A 261 -6.37 -19.14 -20.07
N ASN A 262 -5.24 -19.42 -20.72
CA ASN A 262 -4.49 -20.65 -20.50
C ASN A 262 -3.57 -20.48 -19.26
N HIS A 263 -4.16 -20.64 -18.08
CA HIS A 263 -3.49 -20.66 -16.79
C HIS A 263 -4.35 -21.38 -15.76
N LYS A 264 -3.78 -21.76 -14.61
CA LYS A 264 -4.51 -22.40 -13.50
C LYS A 264 -5.01 -21.42 -12.43
N VAL A 265 -4.77 -20.12 -12.60
CA VAL A 265 -5.17 -19.09 -11.64
C VAL A 265 -6.70 -19.11 -11.47
N ARG A 266 -7.13 -19.34 -10.23
CA ARG A 266 -8.54 -19.44 -9.82
C ARG A 266 -8.93 -18.37 -8.81
N ILE A 267 -7.98 -17.84 -8.05
CA ILE A 267 -8.19 -16.78 -7.06
C ILE A 267 -7.19 -15.66 -7.30
N ALA A 268 -7.67 -14.42 -7.26
CA ALA A 268 -6.84 -13.22 -7.16
C ALA A 268 -7.13 -12.57 -5.80
N ILE A 269 -6.11 -12.39 -4.95
CA ILE A 269 -6.26 -11.76 -3.62
C ILE A 269 -5.52 -10.43 -3.62
N GLY A 270 -6.21 -9.35 -3.24
CA GLY A 270 -5.59 -8.04 -3.33
C GLY A 270 -6.47 -6.92 -2.83
N ASN A 271 -6.09 -5.70 -3.18
CA ASN A 271 -6.76 -4.49 -2.75
C ASN A 271 -6.60 -3.35 -3.76
N GLY A 272 -7.57 -2.43 -3.77
CA GLY A 272 -7.58 -1.20 -4.54
C GLY A 272 -7.87 -1.37 -6.02
N VAL A 273 -8.53 -2.44 -6.47
CA VAL A 273 -8.93 -2.55 -7.90
C VAL A 273 -10.14 -1.67 -8.18
N ARG A 274 -10.09 -0.95 -9.30
CA ARG A 274 -11.23 -0.20 -9.82
C ARG A 274 -12.25 -1.12 -10.50
N THR A 275 -13.49 -0.67 -10.59
CA THR A 275 -14.61 -1.48 -11.11
C THR A 275 -14.46 -1.80 -12.59
N ASP A 276 -14.03 -0.83 -13.41
CA ASP A 276 -13.71 -0.98 -14.82
C ASP A 276 -12.62 -2.04 -15.05
N VAL A 277 -11.49 -1.89 -14.35
CA VAL A 277 -10.34 -2.81 -14.45
C VAL A 277 -10.71 -4.22 -13.98
N TRP A 278 -11.53 -4.35 -12.93
CA TRP A 278 -12.00 -5.66 -12.47
C TRP A 278 -12.81 -6.36 -13.58
N ASN A 279 -13.78 -5.67 -14.18
CA ASN A 279 -14.61 -6.25 -15.24
C ASN A 279 -13.76 -6.65 -16.46
N GLU A 280 -12.86 -5.78 -16.89
CA GLU A 280 -11.94 -6.08 -18.00
C GLU A 280 -11.03 -7.28 -17.69
N PHE A 281 -10.48 -7.33 -16.47
CA PHE A 281 -9.63 -8.43 -16.03
C PHE A 281 -10.34 -9.79 -16.14
N LEU A 282 -11.61 -9.87 -15.72
CA LEU A 282 -12.39 -11.10 -15.85
C LEU A 282 -12.71 -11.45 -17.31
N GLN A 283 -12.98 -10.44 -18.15
CA GLN A 283 -13.23 -10.64 -19.58
C GLN A 283 -12.01 -11.22 -20.29
N ARG A 284 -10.81 -10.67 -20.02
CA ARG A 284 -9.55 -11.06 -20.64
C ARG A 284 -9.01 -12.39 -20.12
N PHE A 285 -8.89 -12.53 -18.81
CA PHE A 285 -8.15 -13.65 -18.18
C PHE A 285 -9.07 -14.75 -17.63
N GLY A 286 -10.39 -14.60 -17.79
CA GLY A 286 -11.37 -15.63 -17.47
C GLY A 286 -11.92 -15.54 -16.04
N ASN A 287 -12.64 -16.59 -15.65
CA ASN A 287 -13.41 -16.58 -14.41
C ASN A 287 -12.53 -16.83 -13.18
N ILE A 288 -11.95 -15.75 -12.66
CA ILE A 288 -11.10 -15.74 -11.46
C ILE A 288 -11.90 -15.16 -10.30
N TYR A 289 -11.89 -15.83 -9.14
CA TYR A 289 -12.48 -15.26 -7.93
C TYR A 289 -11.59 -14.14 -7.39
N VAL A 290 -11.97 -12.90 -7.67
CA VAL A 290 -11.30 -11.72 -7.12
C VAL A 290 -11.78 -11.49 -5.67
N ARG A 291 -10.84 -11.61 -4.74
CA ARG A 291 -11.00 -11.46 -3.29
C ARG A 291 -10.41 -10.13 -2.86
N GLU A 292 -11.19 -9.08 -3.12
CA GLU A 292 -10.86 -7.71 -2.75
C GLU A 292 -10.90 -7.54 -1.22
N LEU A 293 -9.89 -6.86 -0.68
CA LEU A 293 -9.69 -6.65 0.76
C LEU A 293 -9.56 -5.16 1.06
N TYR A 294 -10.08 -4.75 2.22
CA TYR A 294 -9.76 -3.47 2.83
C TYR A 294 -9.04 -3.69 4.15
N ALA A 295 -7.86 -3.09 4.31
CA ALA A 295 -7.14 -3.06 5.58
C ALA A 295 -6.11 -1.92 5.58
N ALA A 296 -5.77 -1.45 6.78
CA ALA A 296 -4.62 -0.60 7.02
C ALA A 296 -3.59 -1.34 7.88
N THR A 297 -2.30 -1.14 7.62
CA THR A 297 -1.21 -1.83 8.33
C THR A 297 -1.31 -1.62 9.84
N GLU A 298 -1.60 -0.39 10.26
CA GLU A 298 -1.79 0.04 11.65
C GLU A 298 -3.23 -0.14 12.17
N GLY A 299 -4.21 -0.29 11.27
CA GLY A 299 -5.63 -0.18 11.60
C GLY A 299 -6.20 -1.41 12.30
N ASN A 300 -7.24 -1.26 13.11
CA ASN A 300 -7.82 -2.36 13.91
C ASN A 300 -9.10 -2.96 13.30
N VAL A 301 -9.40 -2.62 12.04
CA VAL A 301 -10.56 -3.09 11.29
C VAL A 301 -10.12 -3.45 9.87
N GLY A 302 -10.66 -4.53 9.33
CA GLY A 302 -10.48 -4.92 7.94
C GLY A 302 -11.74 -5.59 7.38
N PHE A 303 -11.82 -5.67 6.06
CA PHE A 303 -12.92 -6.33 5.36
C PHE A 303 -12.36 -7.24 4.27
N ILE A 304 -13.10 -8.31 3.98
CA ILE A 304 -12.83 -9.23 2.89
C ILE A 304 -14.09 -9.45 2.07
N ASN A 305 -13.96 -9.31 0.75
CA ASN A 305 -14.98 -9.71 -0.19
C ASN A 305 -14.88 -11.21 -0.48
N TYR A 306 -15.69 -11.98 0.23
CA TYR A 306 -15.87 -13.42 -0.01
C TYR A 306 -16.97 -13.71 -1.05
N THR A 307 -17.56 -12.68 -1.68
CA THR A 307 -18.56 -12.81 -2.75
C THR A 307 -17.92 -12.59 -4.12
N THR A 308 -18.72 -12.60 -5.19
CA THR A 308 -18.30 -12.25 -6.56
C THR A 308 -18.75 -10.84 -6.97
N LYS A 309 -19.32 -10.05 -6.04
CA LYS A 309 -19.83 -8.72 -6.34
C LYS A 309 -18.65 -7.76 -6.58
N VAL A 310 -18.58 -7.19 -7.78
CA VAL A 310 -17.56 -6.23 -8.21
C VAL A 310 -17.67 -4.93 -7.40
N GLY A 311 -16.53 -4.30 -7.12
CA GLY A 311 -16.41 -3.01 -6.41
C GLY A 311 -16.62 -3.08 -4.90
N VAL A 312 -16.94 -4.27 -4.36
CA VAL A 312 -17.12 -4.50 -2.93
C VAL A 312 -15.79 -4.86 -2.28
N VAL A 313 -15.49 -4.25 -1.13
CA VAL A 313 -14.30 -4.57 -0.30
C VAL A 313 -14.63 -5.48 0.88
N GLY A 314 -15.92 -5.71 1.14
CA GLY A 314 -16.39 -6.80 1.99
C GLY A 314 -17.86 -6.70 2.35
N ARG A 315 -18.29 -7.49 3.33
CA ARG A 315 -19.70 -7.52 3.75
C ARG A 315 -19.79 -7.52 5.27
N VAL A 316 -20.66 -6.68 5.82
CA VAL A 316 -20.90 -6.63 7.26
C VAL A 316 -21.46 -7.97 7.73
N ASN A 317 -20.77 -8.57 8.69
CA ASN A 317 -21.18 -9.77 9.42
C ASN A 317 -21.30 -9.40 10.90
N PHE A 318 -22.37 -9.87 11.56
CA PHE A 318 -22.60 -9.68 12.99
C PHE A 318 -21.43 -10.16 13.85
N LEU A 319 -20.89 -11.35 13.59
CA LEU A 319 -19.75 -11.90 14.34
C LEU A 319 -18.50 -11.04 14.16
N HIS A 320 -18.20 -10.67 12.92
CA HIS A 320 -17.07 -9.78 12.61
C HIS A 320 -17.20 -8.44 13.36
N LYS A 321 -18.38 -7.82 13.35
CA LYS A 321 -18.64 -6.54 14.02
C LYS A 321 -18.61 -6.65 15.55
N ARG A 322 -18.91 -7.81 16.12
CA ARG A 322 -18.80 -8.07 17.56
C ARG A 322 -17.33 -8.18 18.00
N ILE A 323 -16.51 -8.85 17.20
CA ILE A 323 -15.07 -9.05 17.50
C ILE A 323 -14.29 -7.75 17.24
N PHE A 324 -14.58 -7.07 16.14
CA PHE A 324 -13.98 -5.80 15.75
C PHE A 324 -15.08 -4.73 15.66
N PRO A 325 -15.41 -4.04 16.76
CA PRO A 325 -16.45 -3.03 16.72
C PRO A 325 -16.02 -1.83 15.88
N TYR A 326 -16.76 -1.55 14.81
CA TYR A 326 -16.55 -0.38 13.96
C TYR A 326 -17.87 0.33 13.65
N SER A 327 -17.77 1.56 13.17
CA SER A 327 -18.90 2.36 12.69
C SER A 327 -18.46 3.30 11.57
N LEU A 328 -19.44 3.76 10.80
CA LEU A 328 -19.28 4.88 9.88
C LEU A 328 -19.86 6.12 10.56
N ILE A 329 -19.08 7.19 10.63
CA ILE A 329 -19.52 8.49 11.16
C ILE A 329 -19.57 9.52 10.04
N LYS A 330 -20.46 10.49 10.16
CA LYS A 330 -20.54 11.62 9.23
C LYS A 330 -19.25 12.42 9.29
N PHE A 331 -18.79 12.86 8.14
CA PHE A 331 -17.54 13.58 7.98
C PHE A 331 -17.79 14.86 7.20
N ASP A 332 -17.33 15.97 7.75
CA ASP A 332 -17.35 17.28 7.11
C ASP A 332 -16.05 17.45 6.33
N ALA A 333 -16.14 17.30 5.01
CA ALA A 333 -14.99 17.41 4.13
C ALA A 333 -14.45 18.84 4.01
N ASP A 334 -15.23 19.86 4.39
CA ASP A 334 -14.81 21.27 4.38
C ASP A 334 -13.86 21.57 5.54
N LYS A 335 -14.25 21.08 6.71
CA LYS A 335 -13.46 21.24 7.94
C LYS A 335 -12.40 20.16 8.10
N GLU A 336 -12.44 19.15 7.24
CA GLU A 336 -11.67 17.91 7.36
C GLU A 336 -11.84 17.25 8.75
N GLU A 337 -13.06 17.31 9.30
CA GLU A 337 -13.36 16.88 10.66
C GLU A 337 -14.66 16.04 10.74
N PRO A 338 -14.77 15.10 11.72
CA PRO A 338 -16.03 14.42 11.98
C PRO A 338 -17.14 15.37 12.41
N VAL A 339 -18.35 15.19 11.89
CA VAL A 339 -19.52 15.96 12.31
C VAL A 339 -19.90 15.57 13.73
N ARG A 340 -20.05 16.56 14.61
CA ARG A 340 -20.42 16.37 16.03
C ARG A 340 -21.77 17.03 16.35
N ASN A 341 -22.51 16.45 17.29
CA ASN A 341 -23.77 16.99 17.81
C ASN A 341 -23.54 18.04 18.91
N ALA A 342 -24.62 18.56 19.51
CA ALA A 342 -24.56 19.59 20.55
C ALA A 342 -23.79 19.13 21.82
N GLU A 343 -23.78 17.83 22.09
CA GLU A 343 -23.03 17.21 23.20
C GLU A 343 -21.54 16.99 22.86
N GLY A 344 -21.13 17.33 21.64
CA GLY A 344 -19.77 17.15 21.13
C GLY A 344 -19.43 15.70 20.77
N LEU A 345 -20.42 14.83 20.56
CA LEU A 345 -20.26 13.44 20.13
C LEU A 345 -20.40 13.32 18.61
N CYS A 346 -19.71 12.36 17.99
CA CYS A 346 -19.79 12.14 16.54
C CYS A 346 -21.18 11.63 16.11
N VAL A 347 -21.64 12.13 14.96
CA VAL A 347 -22.90 11.69 14.35
C VAL A 347 -22.66 10.46 13.49
N LYS A 348 -23.44 9.40 13.70
CA LYS A 348 -23.36 8.17 12.90
C LYS A 348 -23.90 8.41 11.48
N ALA A 349 -23.21 7.89 10.47
CA ALA A 349 -23.71 7.87 9.09
C ALA A 349 -24.85 6.85 8.94
N ALA A 350 -25.89 7.20 8.19
CA ALA A 350 -27.00 6.30 7.89
C ALA A 350 -26.54 5.17 6.96
N LYS A 351 -27.31 4.07 6.91
CA LYS A 351 -27.08 3.01 5.93
C LYS A 351 -27.32 3.57 4.52
N GLY A 352 -26.41 3.29 3.59
CA GLY A 352 -26.41 3.87 2.24
C GLY A 352 -25.70 5.23 2.14
N GLU A 353 -25.40 5.88 3.26
CA GLU A 353 -24.63 7.13 3.31
C GLU A 353 -23.12 6.80 3.38
N THR A 354 -22.30 7.64 2.75
CA THR A 354 -20.85 7.60 2.89
C THR A 354 -20.46 8.16 4.26
N GLY A 355 -19.53 7.50 4.95
CA GLY A 355 -19.01 7.97 6.22
C GLY A 355 -17.58 7.52 6.48
N LEU A 356 -16.91 8.22 7.38
CA LEU A 356 -15.58 7.89 7.85
C LEU A 356 -15.61 6.61 8.67
N LEU A 357 -14.78 5.63 8.29
CA LEU A 357 -14.64 4.40 9.05
C LEU A 357 -13.85 4.65 10.34
N VAL A 358 -14.46 4.30 11.46
CA VAL A 358 -13.83 4.34 12.77
C VAL A 358 -13.94 2.99 13.48
N GLY A 359 -12.84 2.50 14.03
CA GLY A 359 -12.75 1.22 14.74
C GLY A 359 -12.56 1.42 16.24
N ARG A 360 -13.45 0.91 17.09
CA ARG A 360 -13.36 1.09 18.55
C ARG A 360 -12.08 0.46 19.08
N ILE A 361 -11.29 1.25 19.80
CA ILE A 361 -10.07 0.77 20.45
C ILE A 361 -10.47 0.06 21.74
N THR A 362 -10.22 -1.24 21.80
CA THR A 362 -10.54 -2.08 22.96
C THR A 362 -9.37 -2.98 23.31
N LYS A 363 -9.46 -3.70 24.44
CA LYS A 363 -8.46 -4.73 24.79
C LYS A 363 -8.39 -5.86 23.75
N HIS A 364 -9.45 -6.11 22.99
CA HIS A 364 -9.53 -7.16 21.95
C HIS A 364 -9.26 -6.64 20.54
N SER A 365 -9.41 -5.34 20.31
CA SER A 365 -9.11 -4.68 19.04
C SER A 365 -8.23 -3.44 19.29
N PRO A 366 -6.97 -3.64 19.72
CA PRO A 366 -6.09 -2.54 20.09
C PRO A 366 -5.57 -1.80 18.86
N PHE A 367 -5.29 -0.51 19.05
CA PHE A 367 -4.47 0.30 18.15
C PHE A 367 -3.14 0.58 18.84
N VAL A 368 -2.06 0.02 18.30
CA VAL A 368 -0.72 0.10 18.90
C VAL A 368 -0.04 1.44 18.56
N GLY A 369 -0.19 1.91 17.31
CA GLY A 369 0.36 3.19 16.85
C GLY A 369 1.64 3.06 16.03
N TYR A 370 2.41 4.15 15.98
CA TYR A 370 3.65 4.25 15.23
C TYR A 370 4.87 4.34 16.17
N ALA A 371 5.95 3.65 15.82
CA ALA A 371 7.19 3.69 16.57
C ALA A 371 7.82 5.11 16.50
N GLY A 372 8.26 5.62 17.66
CA GLY A 372 8.91 6.92 17.77
C GLY A 372 8.03 8.14 17.43
N ASN A 373 6.74 7.97 17.14
CA ASN A 373 5.87 9.06 16.68
C ASN A 373 4.53 9.11 17.42
N LYS A 374 4.59 9.57 18.68
CA LYS A 374 3.40 9.73 19.54
C LYS A 374 2.39 10.71 18.96
N GLN A 375 2.84 11.83 18.40
CA GLN A 375 1.93 12.84 17.83
C GLN A 375 1.07 12.27 16.70
N GLN A 376 1.66 11.50 15.78
CA GLN A 376 0.89 10.86 14.70
C GLN A 376 0.00 9.72 15.20
N THR A 377 0.42 9.05 16.29
CA THR A 377 -0.41 8.04 16.95
C THR A 377 -1.66 8.66 17.57
N GLU A 378 -1.51 9.79 18.28
CA GLU A 378 -2.64 10.50 18.88
C GLU A 378 -3.57 11.11 17.83
N LYS A 379 -3.04 11.61 16.70
CA LYS A 379 -3.88 12.07 15.57
C LYS A 379 -4.79 10.99 14.99
N LYS A 380 -4.43 9.71 15.14
CA LYS A 380 -5.25 8.56 14.71
C LYS A 380 -6.25 8.10 15.77
N ARG A 381 -6.22 8.68 16.98
CA ARG A 381 -7.18 8.40 18.06
C ARG A 381 -8.27 9.46 18.07
N LEU A 382 -9.50 9.05 17.78
CA LEU A 382 -10.68 9.87 17.90
C LEU A 382 -11.36 9.60 19.25
N GLN A 383 -11.51 10.64 20.05
CA GLN A 383 -12.19 10.60 21.35
C GLN A 383 -13.64 11.06 21.22
N ASP A 384 -14.46 10.69 22.21
CA ASP A 384 -15.85 11.14 22.35
C ASP A 384 -16.67 10.88 21.08
N VAL A 385 -16.65 9.65 20.57
CA VAL A 385 -17.34 9.28 19.32
C VAL A 385 -18.82 9.05 19.58
N PHE A 386 -19.19 8.08 20.42
CA PHE A 386 -20.60 7.83 20.74
C PHE A 386 -20.91 7.97 22.23
N VAL A 387 -19.88 7.86 23.07
CA VAL A 387 -19.96 8.06 24.52
C VAL A 387 -18.73 8.84 24.97
N LYS A 388 -18.90 9.76 25.91
CA LYS A 388 -17.76 10.51 26.48
C LYS A 388 -16.70 9.55 27.03
N GLY A 389 -15.45 9.78 26.66
CA GLY A 389 -14.28 8.97 27.02
C GLY A 389 -14.09 7.69 26.20
N ASP A 390 -14.98 7.37 25.25
CA ASP A 390 -14.69 6.29 24.31
C ASP A 390 -13.56 6.68 23.33
N LEU A 391 -12.90 5.67 22.78
CA LEU A 391 -11.73 5.85 21.93
C LEU A 391 -11.85 4.98 20.69
N TYR A 392 -11.63 5.60 19.54
CA TYR A 392 -11.70 4.96 18.24
C TYR A 392 -10.44 5.25 17.42
N PHE A 393 -10.04 4.28 16.61
CA PHE A 393 -9.06 4.44 15.55
C PHE A 393 -9.76 5.11 14.36
N ASN A 394 -9.23 6.26 13.95
CA ASN A 394 -9.62 6.96 12.74
C ASN A 394 -8.85 6.37 11.54
N SER A 395 -9.54 5.65 10.64
CA SER A 395 -8.87 5.09 9.46
C SER A 395 -8.37 6.19 8.52
N GLY A 396 -9.11 7.30 8.43
CA GLY A 396 -8.95 8.32 7.40
C GLY A 396 -9.57 7.92 6.07
N ASP A 397 -10.33 6.82 5.99
CA ASP A 397 -10.96 6.36 4.75
C ASP A 397 -12.50 6.45 4.85
N LEU A 398 -13.11 6.97 3.79
CA LEU A 398 -14.55 7.05 3.59
C LEU A 398 -15.07 5.77 2.96
N LEU A 399 -16.03 5.14 3.60
CA LEU A 399 -16.67 3.91 3.15
C LEU A 399 -18.20 4.12 3.11
N LYS A 400 -18.87 3.28 2.33
CA LYS A 400 -20.33 3.20 2.26
C LYS A 400 -20.77 1.78 2.56
N ILE A 401 -21.77 1.62 3.44
CA ILE A 401 -22.42 0.34 3.70
C ILE A 401 -23.81 0.39 3.08
N ASP A 402 -24.05 -0.40 2.03
CA ASP A 402 -25.36 -0.44 1.35
C ASP A 402 -26.42 -1.17 2.20
N HIS A 403 -27.68 -1.13 1.76
CA HIS A 403 -28.80 -1.77 2.46
C HIS A 403 -28.69 -3.30 2.56
N HIS A 404 -27.89 -3.94 1.70
CA HIS A 404 -27.60 -5.37 1.70
C HIS A 404 -26.33 -5.74 2.49
N ASN A 405 -25.78 -4.77 3.24
CA ASN A 405 -24.59 -4.89 4.09
C ASN A 405 -23.27 -5.03 3.31
N PHE A 406 -23.24 -4.75 2.01
CA PHE A 406 -21.98 -4.65 1.28
C PHE A 406 -21.26 -3.36 1.61
N VAL A 407 -19.94 -3.48 1.73
CA VAL A 407 -19.02 -2.41 2.08
C VAL A 407 -18.28 -1.98 0.82
N TYR A 408 -18.32 -0.69 0.53
CA TYR A 408 -17.66 -0.05 -0.59
C TYR A 408 -16.64 0.95 -0.07
N PHE A 409 -15.42 0.88 -0.59
CA PHE A 409 -14.48 1.98 -0.45
C PHE A 409 -14.96 3.15 -1.32
N GLN A 410 -14.88 4.39 -0.83
CA GLN A 410 -15.28 5.57 -1.59
C GLN A 410 -14.06 6.41 -1.88
N ASP A 411 -13.40 6.90 -0.82
CA ASP A 411 -12.20 7.71 -0.96
C ASP A 411 -11.40 7.73 0.35
N ARG A 412 -10.26 8.40 0.37
CA ARG A 412 -9.52 8.75 1.58
C ARG A 412 -9.73 10.23 1.91
N VAL A 413 -9.84 10.54 3.19
CA VAL A 413 -9.87 11.91 3.70
C VAL A 413 -8.56 12.61 3.31
N GLY A 414 -8.68 13.78 2.67
CA GLY A 414 -7.56 14.50 2.05
C GLY A 414 -7.26 14.07 0.61
N ASP A 415 -7.83 12.96 0.14
CA ASP A 415 -7.93 12.62 -1.29
C ASP A 415 -9.25 13.12 -1.92
N THR A 416 -10.17 13.71 -1.15
CA THR A 416 -11.33 14.48 -1.67
C THR A 416 -11.02 15.97 -1.73
N PHE A 417 -11.70 16.73 -2.57
CA PHE A 417 -11.67 18.20 -2.52
C PHE A 417 -13.08 18.78 -2.62
N ARG A 418 -13.28 20.01 -2.10
CA ARG A 418 -14.57 20.69 -2.15
C ARG A 418 -14.52 21.90 -3.08
N TRP A 419 -15.45 21.96 -4.03
CA TRP A 419 -15.60 23.06 -4.99
C TRP A 419 -17.03 23.58 -4.99
N LYS A 420 -17.21 24.90 -4.82
CA LYS A 420 -18.53 25.57 -4.83
C LYS A 420 -19.57 24.95 -3.87
N GLY A 421 -19.12 24.52 -2.69
CA GLY A 421 -20.01 23.90 -1.70
C GLY A 421 -20.21 22.40 -1.85
N GLU A 422 -19.68 21.79 -2.92
CA GLU A 422 -19.89 20.38 -3.25
C GLU A 422 -18.61 19.56 -3.05
N ASN A 423 -18.76 18.32 -2.57
CA ASN A 423 -17.63 17.41 -2.38
C ASN A 423 -17.36 16.60 -3.64
N VAL A 424 -16.09 16.53 -4.03
CA VAL A 424 -15.63 15.79 -5.20
C VAL A 424 -14.69 14.68 -4.74
N ALA A 425 -15.07 13.44 -5.02
CA ALA A 425 -14.22 12.27 -4.84
C ALA A 425 -13.21 12.21 -5.99
N THR A 426 -11.91 12.23 -5.68
CA THR A 426 -10.90 12.24 -6.76
C THR A 426 -10.85 10.91 -7.50
N THR A 427 -11.19 9.81 -6.83
CA THR A 427 -11.30 8.48 -7.41
C THR A 427 -12.40 8.40 -8.46
N GLU A 428 -13.60 8.88 -8.16
CA GLU A 428 -14.72 8.89 -9.11
C GLU A 428 -14.39 9.66 -10.39
N VAL A 429 -13.77 10.84 -10.25
CA VAL A 429 -13.35 11.65 -11.38
C VAL A 429 -12.23 10.96 -12.17
N ALA A 430 -11.28 10.33 -11.48
CA ALA A 430 -10.21 9.56 -12.13
C ALA A 430 -10.76 8.37 -12.92
N ASP A 431 -11.69 7.61 -12.35
CA ASP A 431 -12.35 6.46 -12.97
C ASP A 431 -13.05 6.89 -14.27
N ILE A 432 -13.76 8.03 -14.27
CA ILE A 432 -14.43 8.56 -15.46
C ILE A 432 -13.42 9.02 -16.51
N LEU A 433 -12.36 9.72 -16.12
CA LEU A 433 -11.30 10.15 -17.05
C LEU A 433 -10.60 8.95 -17.69
N SER A 434 -10.32 7.90 -16.92
CA SER A 434 -9.66 6.68 -17.42
C SER A 434 -10.48 5.88 -18.44
N THR A 435 -11.75 6.25 -18.66
CA THR A 435 -12.58 5.65 -19.74
C THR A 435 -12.57 6.44 -21.04
N VAL A 436 -11.86 7.58 -21.09
CA VAL A 436 -11.64 8.33 -22.34
C VAL A 436 -10.54 7.65 -23.15
N ASP A 437 -10.80 7.45 -24.45
CA ASP A 437 -9.97 6.62 -25.33
C ASP A 437 -8.49 7.09 -25.46
N CYS A 438 -8.22 8.39 -25.31
CA CYS A 438 -6.85 8.92 -25.37
C CYS A 438 -6.08 8.84 -24.05
N ILE A 439 -6.75 8.57 -22.91
CA ILE A 439 -6.15 8.61 -21.56
C ILE A 439 -5.75 7.20 -21.12
N ASP A 440 -4.53 7.06 -20.58
CA ASP A 440 -4.03 5.79 -20.00
C ASP A 440 -4.15 5.78 -18.46
N GLU A 441 -3.69 6.85 -17.81
CA GLU A 441 -3.80 7.04 -16.36
C GLU A 441 -4.32 8.44 -16.02
N ALA A 442 -5.06 8.53 -14.91
CA ALA A 442 -5.52 9.80 -14.36
C ALA A 442 -5.30 9.85 -12.84
N ASN A 443 -4.69 10.93 -12.37
CA ASN A 443 -4.50 11.25 -10.96
C ASN A 443 -5.15 12.61 -10.65
N VAL A 444 -6.30 12.57 -9.97
CA VAL A 444 -7.11 13.77 -9.72
C VAL A 444 -6.84 14.33 -8.32
N TYR A 445 -6.79 15.66 -8.22
CA TYR A 445 -6.56 16.40 -6.99
C TYR A 445 -7.18 17.79 -7.05
N GLY A 446 -7.34 18.42 -5.88
CA GLY A 446 -7.89 19.77 -5.77
C GLY A 446 -6.79 20.83 -5.60
N VAL A 447 -6.82 21.87 -6.44
CA VAL A 447 -5.90 23.01 -6.39
C VAL A 447 -6.60 24.28 -5.92
N LYS A 448 -5.87 25.16 -5.21
CA LYS A 448 -6.42 26.44 -4.74
C LYS A 448 -6.36 27.48 -5.86
N VAL A 449 -7.43 28.24 -6.05
CA VAL A 449 -7.43 29.43 -6.90
C VAL A 449 -7.54 30.66 -6.00
N PRO A 450 -6.60 31.63 -6.07
CA PRO A 450 -6.69 32.85 -5.30
C PRO A 450 -8.05 33.55 -5.43
N GLY A 451 -8.67 33.88 -4.30
CA GLY A 451 -9.96 34.56 -4.31
C GLY A 451 -11.21 33.69 -4.44
N HIS A 452 -11.05 32.37 -4.56
CA HIS A 452 -12.15 31.42 -4.54
C HIS A 452 -12.11 30.56 -3.26
N GLU A 453 -13.29 30.26 -2.72
CA GLU A 453 -13.42 29.33 -1.61
C GLU A 453 -13.37 27.88 -2.11
N GLY A 454 -12.69 27.02 -1.35
CA GLY A 454 -12.50 25.61 -1.69
C GLY A 454 -11.30 25.35 -2.61
N ARG A 455 -11.36 24.23 -3.32
CA ARG A 455 -10.35 23.73 -4.25
C ARG A 455 -11.04 23.30 -5.53
N ILE A 456 -10.52 23.74 -6.68
CA ILE A 456 -11.05 23.37 -7.98
C ILE A 456 -10.35 22.10 -8.49
N GLY A 457 -11.07 21.29 -9.27
CA GLY A 457 -10.55 20.01 -9.76
C GLY A 457 -9.44 20.16 -10.79
N MET A 458 -8.37 19.39 -10.61
CA MET A 458 -7.27 19.22 -11.54
C MET A 458 -6.95 17.74 -11.71
N ALA A 459 -6.57 17.33 -12.93
CA ALA A 459 -6.10 15.97 -13.18
C ALA A 459 -4.73 15.98 -13.84
N ALA A 460 -3.79 15.21 -13.29
CA ALA A 460 -2.57 14.82 -14.00
C ALA A 460 -2.84 13.52 -14.74
N ILE A 461 -2.64 13.50 -16.06
CA ILE A 461 -2.95 12.37 -16.93
C ILE A 461 -1.72 11.92 -17.73
N THR A 462 -1.71 10.66 -18.14
CA THR A 462 -0.85 10.15 -19.22
C THR A 462 -1.72 9.75 -20.39
N LEU A 463 -1.18 9.86 -21.60
CA LEU A 463 -1.87 9.46 -22.82
C LEU A 463 -1.50 8.04 -23.22
N GLN A 464 -2.41 7.37 -23.93
CA GLN A 464 -2.09 6.11 -24.58
C GLN A 464 -1.01 6.30 -25.65
N GLU A 465 -0.18 5.29 -25.86
CA GLU A 465 0.91 5.34 -26.84
C GLU A 465 0.38 5.67 -28.25
N GLY A 466 0.93 6.71 -28.87
CA GLY A 466 0.55 7.16 -30.21
C GLY A 466 -0.76 7.96 -30.29
N LYS A 467 -1.40 8.28 -29.16
CA LYS A 467 -2.60 9.15 -29.13
C LYS A 467 -2.28 10.56 -28.66
N GLU A 468 -2.98 11.52 -29.23
CA GLU A 468 -2.98 12.92 -28.78
C GLU A 468 -4.17 13.20 -27.86
N PHE A 469 -4.07 14.25 -27.05
CA PHE A 469 -5.13 14.61 -26.13
C PHE A 469 -6.34 15.21 -26.87
N ASP A 470 -7.41 14.43 -26.99
CA ASP A 470 -8.67 14.90 -27.55
C ASP A 470 -9.40 15.84 -26.57
N CYS A 471 -9.22 17.15 -26.80
CA CYS A 471 -9.80 18.20 -25.99
C CYS A 471 -11.34 18.27 -26.04
N VAL A 472 -11.95 17.87 -27.16
CA VAL A 472 -13.41 17.97 -27.37
C VAL A 472 -14.08 16.73 -26.81
N ASP A 473 -13.54 15.56 -27.10
CA ASP A 473 -14.10 14.30 -26.63
C ASP A 473 -13.94 14.17 -25.11
N THR A 474 -12.77 14.50 -24.55
CA THR A 474 -12.58 14.52 -23.09
C THR A 474 -13.58 15.45 -22.42
N CYS A 475 -13.82 16.65 -22.97
CA CYS A 475 -14.81 17.59 -22.45
C CYS A 475 -16.23 17.04 -22.52
N ARG A 476 -16.62 16.46 -23.66
CA ARG A 476 -17.93 15.82 -23.84
C ARG A 476 -18.12 14.67 -22.85
N HIS A 477 -17.12 13.83 -22.68
CA HIS A 477 -17.15 12.66 -21.80
C HIS A 477 -17.33 13.06 -20.34
N VAL A 478 -16.48 13.96 -19.81
CA VAL A 478 -16.66 14.45 -18.44
C VAL A 478 -17.99 15.20 -18.27
N ALA A 479 -18.50 15.86 -19.32
CA ALA A 479 -19.79 16.53 -19.26
C ALA A 479 -20.99 15.56 -19.18
N ASN A 480 -20.89 14.38 -19.78
CA ASN A 480 -21.92 13.35 -19.77
C ASN A 480 -21.98 12.59 -18.44
N TYR A 481 -20.83 12.36 -17.81
CA TYR A 481 -20.73 11.48 -16.64
C TYR A 481 -20.47 12.20 -15.31
N LEU A 482 -19.95 13.43 -15.34
CA LEU A 482 -19.69 14.22 -14.13
C LEU A 482 -20.60 15.45 -14.01
N PRO A 483 -21.07 15.77 -12.79
CA PRO A 483 -21.73 17.04 -12.52
C PRO A 483 -20.74 18.21 -12.67
N VAL A 484 -21.25 19.41 -12.95
CA VAL A 484 -20.43 20.59 -13.31
C VAL A 484 -19.31 20.88 -12.29
N TYR A 485 -19.58 20.69 -10.99
CA TYR A 485 -18.62 20.96 -9.92
C TYR A 485 -17.49 19.92 -9.82
N ALA A 486 -17.67 18.71 -10.34
CA ALA A 486 -16.70 17.62 -10.26
C ALA A 486 -15.80 17.51 -11.51
N ARG A 487 -16.16 18.21 -12.59
CA ARG A 487 -15.36 18.21 -13.83
C ARG A 487 -14.01 18.88 -13.57
N PRO A 488 -12.88 18.21 -13.87
CA PRO A 488 -11.57 18.85 -13.79
C PRO A 488 -11.55 20.12 -14.62
N ARG A 489 -11.20 21.24 -13.99
CA ARG A 489 -11.03 22.51 -14.70
C ARG A 489 -9.69 22.58 -15.40
N PHE A 490 -8.71 21.89 -14.84
CA PHE A 490 -7.35 21.84 -15.33
C PHE A 490 -6.93 20.41 -15.62
N ILE A 491 -6.24 20.22 -16.73
CA ILE A 491 -5.59 18.96 -17.11
C ILE A 491 -4.11 19.24 -17.26
N ARG A 492 -3.28 18.36 -16.71
CA ARG A 492 -1.83 18.35 -16.86
C ARG A 492 -1.41 17.04 -17.51
N ILE A 493 -0.73 17.10 -18.64
CA ILE A 493 -0.29 15.91 -19.36
C ILE A 493 1.15 15.63 -19.01
N GLN A 494 1.42 14.46 -18.43
CA GLN A 494 2.76 14.04 -18.03
C GLN A 494 3.21 12.84 -18.84
N SER A 495 4.52 12.68 -19.02
CA SER A 495 5.11 11.49 -19.64
C SER A 495 4.97 10.25 -18.77
N CYS A 496 4.98 10.41 -17.44
CA CYS A 496 4.70 9.36 -16.47
C CYS A 496 4.21 9.94 -15.15
N LEU A 497 3.34 9.21 -14.44
CA LEU A 497 2.88 9.61 -13.10
C LEU A 497 3.85 9.13 -12.01
N GLU A 498 4.21 10.01 -11.09
CA GLU A 498 5.06 9.64 -9.95
C GLU A 498 4.35 8.66 -9.01
N MET A 499 4.88 7.44 -8.93
CA MET A 499 4.37 6.38 -8.07
C MET A 499 5.22 6.17 -6.82
N THR A 500 4.58 5.70 -5.75
CA THR A 500 5.25 5.13 -4.56
C THR A 500 5.75 3.71 -4.84
N GLY A 501 6.58 3.14 -3.95
CA GLY A 501 7.05 1.74 -4.07
C GLY A 501 5.95 0.67 -4.04
N THR A 502 4.72 1.04 -3.67
CA THR A 502 3.51 0.20 -3.74
C THR A 502 2.57 0.63 -4.88
N PHE A 503 3.09 1.33 -5.90
CA PHE A 503 2.34 1.78 -7.07
C PHE A 503 1.10 2.64 -6.73
N LYS A 504 1.17 3.45 -5.66
CA LYS A 504 0.18 4.52 -5.41
C LYS A 504 0.68 5.84 -5.96
N MET A 505 -0.19 6.60 -6.63
CA MET A 505 0.13 7.90 -7.21
C MET A 505 0.38 8.95 -6.12
N LYS A 506 1.41 9.77 -6.29
CA LYS A 506 1.72 10.88 -5.38
C LYS A 506 0.97 12.14 -5.80
N LYS A 507 0.42 12.88 -4.83
CA LYS A 507 -0.33 14.13 -5.07
C LYS A 507 0.28 15.38 -4.42
N VAL A 508 1.14 15.24 -3.41
CA VAL A 508 1.63 16.39 -2.61
C VAL A 508 2.30 17.45 -3.48
N LYS A 509 3.30 17.04 -4.27
CA LYS A 509 4.02 17.93 -5.19
C LYS A 509 3.09 18.53 -6.26
N LEU A 510 2.16 17.73 -6.80
CA LEU A 510 1.20 18.19 -7.80
C LEU A 510 0.25 19.27 -7.24
N VAL A 511 -0.20 19.09 -6.00
CA VAL A 511 -1.04 20.08 -5.30
C VAL A 511 -0.28 21.36 -4.98
N GLU A 512 1.02 21.25 -4.65
CA GLU A 512 1.89 22.41 -4.39
C GLU A 512 2.18 23.21 -5.66
N GLU A 513 2.44 22.54 -6.79
CA GLU A 513 2.67 23.18 -8.09
C GLU A 513 1.40 23.83 -8.67
N GLY A 514 0.22 23.32 -8.31
CA GLY A 514 -1.06 23.91 -8.70
C GLY A 514 -1.29 23.84 -10.21
N PHE A 515 -1.68 24.95 -10.82
CA PHE A 515 -1.98 25.09 -12.25
C PHE A 515 -1.18 26.24 -12.90
N ASP A 516 -0.05 26.64 -12.31
CA ASP A 516 0.76 27.78 -12.78
C ASP A 516 1.65 27.37 -13.97
N PRO A 517 1.44 27.93 -15.18
CA PRO A 517 2.24 27.61 -16.36
C PRO A 517 3.68 28.14 -16.29
N GLY A 518 4.00 29.04 -15.35
CA GLY A 518 5.37 29.49 -15.07
C GLY A 518 6.17 28.52 -14.18
N VAL A 519 5.48 27.66 -13.43
CA VAL A 519 6.09 26.64 -12.56
C VAL A 519 6.12 25.27 -13.24
N ILE A 520 5.08 24.94 -13.99
CA ILE A 520 4.86 23.63 -14.59
C ILE A 520 5.40 23.61 -16.03
N GLN A 521 6.27 22.65 -16.33
CA GLN A 521 6.82 22.44 -17.69
C GLN A 521 5.98 21.49 -18.55
N ASP A 522 5.07 20.76 -17.91
CA ASP A 522 4.17 19.82 -18.57
C ASP A 522 3.05 20.57 -19.32
N ASP A 523 2.47 19.96 -20.34
CA ASP A 523 1.36 20.58 -21.08
C ASP A 523 0.14 20.75 -20.17
N LEU A 524 -0.34 22.00 -20.07
CA LEU A 524 -1.51 22.36 -19.27
C LEU A 524 -2.68 22.74 -20.17
N TYR A 525 -3.87 22.30 -19.77
CA TYR A 525 -5.12 22.63 -20.43
C TYR A 525 -6.14 23.13 -19.43
N PHE A 526 -7.02 24.01 -19.90
CA PHE A 526 -8.13 24.61 -19.18
C PHE A 526 -9.46 24.28 -19.85
N LEU A 527 -10.47 23.94 -19.08
CA LEU A 527 -11.81 23.65 -19.60
C LEU A 527 -12.55 24.95 -19.97
N HIS A 528 -12.67 25.28 -21.26
CA HIS A 528 -13.44 26.44 -21.71
C HIS A 528 -14.92 26.07 -21.87
N LEU A 529 -15.80 26.52 -20.97
CA LEU A 529 -17.21 26.07 -20.93
C LEU A 529 -18.02 26.56 -22.13
N GLU A 530 -17.76 27.78 -22.59
CA GLU A 530 -18.48 28.36 -23.73
C GLU A 530 -18.11 27.68 -25.05
N GLU A 531 -16.83 27.30 -25.18
CA GLU A 531 -16.33 26.60 -26.36
C GLU A 531 -16.51 25.07 -26.26
N LYS A 532 -16.95 24.57 -25.10
CA LYS A 532 -17.17 23.13 -24.81
C LYS A 532 -15.98 22.24 -25.19
N LYS A 533 -14.77 22.70 -24.88
CA LYS A 533 -13.53 21.95 -25.08
C LYS A 533 -12.47 22.34 -24.05
N TYR A 534 -11.46 21.51 -23.89
CA TYR A 534 -10.21 21.94 -23.27
C TYR A 534 -9.39 22.81 -24.24
N VAL A 535 -8.70 23.82 -23.72
CA VAL A 535 -7.78 24.69 -24.47
C VAL A 535 -6.45 24.79 -23.73
N PRO A 536 -5.30 24.98 -24.42
CA PRO A 536 -4.02 25.15 -23.74
C PRO A 536 -4.08 26.28 -22.71
N LEU A 537 -3.60 26.03 -21.49
CA LEU A 537 -3.54 27.02 -20.42
C LEU A 537 -2.31 27.90 -20.63
N THR A 538 -2.51 29.02 -21.33
CA THR A 538 -1.47 30.02 -21.55
C THR A 538 -1.30 30.94 -20.33
N SER A 539 -0.17 31.65 -20.24
CA SER A 539 0.04 32.68 -19.21
C SER A 539 -1.07 33.74 -19.22
N GLN A 540 -1.59 34.09 -20.41
CA GLN A 540 -2.70 35.04 -20.54
C GLN A 540 -4.00 34.51 -19.89
N ILE A 541 -4.35 33.23 -20.12
CA ILE A 541 -5.53 32.61 -19.49
C ILE A 541 -5.32 32.49 -17.98
N TYR A 542 -4.11 32.12 -17.55
CA TYR A 542 -3.75 32.05 -16.14
C TYR A 542 -3.91 33.42 -15.45
N ASP A 543 -3.36 34.49 -16.02
CA ASP A 543 -3.48 35.85 -15.50
C ASP A 543 -4.95 36.31 -15.46
N SER A 544 -5.72 35.98 -16.50
CA SER A 544 -7.16 36.29 -16.57
C SER A 544 -7.98 35.55 -15.50
N ILE A 545 -7.59 34.31 -15.16
CA ILE A 545 -8.18 33.55 -14.05
C ILE A 545 -7.86 34.22 -12.71
N LEU A 546 -6.60 34.63 -12.49
CA LEU A 546 -6.17 35.29 -11.26
C LEU A 546 -6.81 36.68 -11.09
N ALA A 547 -6.96 37.42 -12.19
CA ALA A 547 -7.67 38.70 -12.25
C ALA A 547 -9.21 38.55 -12.13
N ARG A 548 -9.72 37.31 -12.16
CA ARG A 548 -11.15 36.96 -12.10
C ARG A 548 -11.98 37.48 -13.28
N GLU A 549 -11.33 37.68 -14.43
CA GLU A 549 -11.98 38.01 -15.70
C GLU A 549 -12.67 36.77 -16.29
N ILE A 550 -12.11 35.58 -16.06
CA ILE A 550 -12.71 34.30 -16.42
C ILE A 550 -13.48 33.73 -15.23
N LYS A 551 -14.78 33.50 -15.43
CA LYS A 551 -15.64 32.89 -14.40
C LYS A 551 -15.37 31.40 -14.28
N LEU A 552 -14.92 30.97 -13.09
CA LEU A 552 -14.71 29.56 -12.72
C LEU A 552 -15.95 28.94 -12.09
#